data_AF-A0AAN6TBY7-F1
#
_entry.id   AF-A0AAN6TBY7-F1
#
_cell.length_a   1.000
_cell.length_b   1.000
_cell.length_c   1.000
_cell.angle_alpha   90.00
_cell.angle_beta   90.00
_cell.angle_gamma   90.00
#
_symmetry.space_group_name_H-M   'P 1'
#
loop_
_entity.id
_entity.type
_entity.pdbx_description
1 polymer ?
#
loop_
_entity_poly.entity_id
_entity_poly.type
_entity_poly.pdbx_seq_one_letter_code
_entity_poly.pdbx_strand_id
1 'polypeptide(L)'
;MSRDQMAITGVLLLPPAMMSIRDAKDFSYSRLFRPETARAIVVQLVLALDYVHSKGIVHADIHPGNVFFRLPRTINSLIPEELYDRYGEPELEQVRRKDSQPLDYGVPSHLVVPAMLGKESEELEAAEAEVILSDFGESFMPSSTARFYSNAPLSFRPPEARFPPTALGFPADIWSLACLIWEVLGQRPLFESWFATDDQVLADEVDLLGRLPPEWWTRWDARSEFWTDDGESGIKLAPGRHPDTVRRGWDKRLEQCIQRPRREAGFEEIAEEERTALLSMLQSMLQFKPEQRITARRLRQGIWMERWAGCKSNAV
;
A
#
# COMPACT_ATOMS: atom_id res chain seq x y z
N MET A 1 13.78 39.01 9.75
CA MET A 1 12.88 37.96 9.22
C MET A 1 12.83 36.89 10.28
N SER A 2 11.73 36.85 11.04
CA SER A 2 11.54 35.87 12.11
C SER A 2 11.47 34.48 11.52
N ARG A 3 12.23 33.54 12.10
CA ARG A 3 12.02 32.11 11.88
C ARG A 3 10.60 31.80 12.35
N ASP A 4 9.73 31.43 11.42
CA ASP A 4 8.44 30.83 11.76
C ASP A 4 8.73 29.61 12.63
N GLN A 5 8.45 29.75 13.93
CA GLN A 5 8.36 28.62 14.83
C GLN A 5 7.20 27.78 14.30
N MET A 6 7.53 26.61 13.79
CA MET A 6 6.57 25.56 13.48
C MET A 6 5.94 25.17 14.81
N ALA A 7 4.88 25.88 15.20
CA ALA A 7 4.16 25.61 16.42
C ALA A 7 3.54 24.23 16.29
N ILE A 8 3.90 23.32 17.19
CA ILE A 8 3.16 22.06 17.35
C ILE A 8 1.76 22.46 17.80
N THR A 9 0.81 22.48 16.87
CA THR A 9 -0.58 22.92 17.11
C THR A 9 -1.43 21.86 17.82
N GLY A 10 -0.91 20.63 17.95
CA GLY A 10 -1.51 19.55 18.73
C GLY A 10 -0.62 18.32 18.79
N VAL A 11 -0.77 17.52 19.86
CA VAL A 11 -0.14 16.20 20.01
C VAL A 11 -1.23 15.14 19.94
N LEU A 12 -1.09 14.17 19.04
CA LEU A 12 -1.97 13.02 18.94
C LEU A 12 -1.34 11.83 19.69
N LEU A 13 -2.08 11.27 20.64
CA LEU A 13 -1.72 10.04 21.34
C LEU A 13 -2.53 8.90 20.73
N LEU A 14 -1.85 7.96 20.10
CA LEU A 14 -2.45 6.79 19.46
C LEU A 14 -1.97 5.51 20.16
N PRO A 15 -2.75 4.42 20.14
CA PRO A 15 -2.26 3.12 20.59
C PRO A 15 -0.98 2.74 19.83
N PRO A 16 0.01 2.14 20.50
CA PRO A 16 1.24 1.73 19.84
C PRO A 16 0.96 0.59 18.87
N ALA A 17 1.65 0.61 17.74
CA ALA A 17 1.64 -0.45 16.74
C ALA A 17 3.04 -1.06 16.61
N MET A 18 3.13 -2.26 16.03
CA MET A 18 4.38 -3.02 15.95
C MET A 18 5.29 -2.48 14.85
N MET A 19 4.87 -2.65 13.59
CA MET A 19 5.60 -2.21 12.40
C MET A 19 4.62 -2.10 11.24
N SER A 20 4.98 -1.37 10.19
CA SER A 20 4.15 -1.31 8.98
C SER A 20 4.26 -2.58 8.13
N ILE A 21 3.33 -2.79 7.18
CA ILE A 21 3.45 -3.85 6.17
C ILE A 21 4.73 -3.67 5.35
N ARG A 22 5.12 -2.42 5.08
CA ARG A 22 6.38 -2.10 4.40
C ARG A 22 7.57 -2.63 5.18
N ASP A 23 7.65 -2.29 6.46
CA ASP A 23 8.78 -2.71 7.32
C ASP A 23 8.87 -4.23 7.40
N ALA A 24 7.74 -4.93 7.59
CA ALA A 24 7.70 -6.40 7.63
C ALA A 24 8.28 -7.04 6.35
N LYS A 25 7.96 -6.46 5.18
CA LYS A 25 8.50 -6.91 3.90
C LYS A 25 9.95 -6.47 3.68
N ASP A 26 10.38 -5.34 4.24
CA ASP A 26 11.74 -4.82 4.09
C ASP A 26 12.74 -5.53 5.01
N PHE A 27 12.31 -6.06 6.15
CA PHE A 27 13.11 -6.94 7.01
C PHE A 27 13.24 -8.36 6.45
N SER A 28 12.26 -8.79 5.67
CA SER A 28 12.19 -10.11 5.07
C SER A 28 13.13 -10.28 3.88
N TYR A 29 13.81 -11.43 3.82
CA TYR A 29 14.55 -11.83 2.61
C TYR A 29 13.60 -12.17 1.45
N SER A 30 12.50 -12.86 1.71
CA SER A 30 11.55 -13.29 0.67
C SER A 30 10.58 -12.18 0.25
N ARG A 31 10.33 -11.21 1.13
CA ARG A 31 9.27 -10.19 1.08
C ARG A 31 7.86 -10.77 0.95
N LEU A 32 7.67 -12.04 1.30
CA LEU A 32 6.40 -12.75 1.16
C LEU A 32 5.78 -13.03 2.53
N PHE A 33 4.49 -12.73 2.66
CA PHE A 33 3.69 -13.30 3.73
C PHE A 33 3.30 -14.74 3.41
N ARG A 34 3.10 -15.56 4.44
CA ARG A 34 2.45 -16.86 4.30
C ARG A 34 1.08 -16.70 3.62
N PRO A 35 0.63 -17.64 2.77
CA PRO A 35 -0.63 -17.50 2.03
C PRO A 35 -1.84 -17.16 2.92
N GLU A 36 -1.98 -17.84 4.06
CA GLU A 36 -3.07 -17.63 5.03
C GLU A 36 -2.97 -16.24 5.67
N THR A 37 -1.76 -15.81 6.03
CA THR A 37 -1.49 -14.48 6.58
C THR A 37 -1.83 -13.39 5.56
N ALA A 38 -1.40 -13.55 4.31
CA ALA A 38 -1.69 -12.62 3.23
C ALA A 38 -3.20 -12.48 3.01
N ARG A 39 -3.93 -13.61 2.98
CA ARG A 39 -5.40 -13.61 2.88
C ARG A 39 -6.04 -12.86 4.05
N ALA A 40 -5.62 -13.15 5.29
CA ALA A 40 -6.15 -12.48 6.49
C ALA A 40 -5.91 -10.96 6.49
N ILE A 41 -4.76 -10.49 5.99
CA ILE A 41 -4.45 -9.07 5.84
C ILE A 41 -5.40 -8.43 4.82
N VAL A 42 -5.54 -9.02 3.63
CA VAL A 42 -6.43 -8.51 2.56
C VAL A 42 -7.86 -8.35 3.05
N VAL A 43 -8.36 -9.32 3.82
CA VAL A 43 -9.70 -9.27 4.41
C VAL A 43 -9.87 -8.04 5.29
N GLN A 44 -8.95 -7.86 6.23
CA GLN A 44 -9.00 -6.74 7.17
C GLN A 44 -8.87 -5.39 6.47
N LEU A 45 -8.06 -5.29 5.41
CA LEU A 45 -7.94 -4.07 4.61
C LEU A 45 -9.27 -3.69 3.93
N VAL A 46 -9.96 -4.67 3.32
CA VAL A 46 -11.28 -4.44 2.69
C VAL A 46 -12.31 -4.02 3.74
N LEU A 47 -12.31 -4.66 4.92
CA LEU A 47 -13.21 -4.31 6.03
C LEU A 47 -12.93 -2.90 6.58
N ALA A 48 -11.66 -2.55 6.79
CA ALA A 48 -11.25 -1.24 7.25
C ALA A 48 -11.67 -0.15 6.26
N LEU A 49 -11.49 -0.38 4.96
CA LEU A 49 -11.87 0.60 3.95
C LEU A 49 -13.39 0.75 3.81
N ASP A 50 -14.18 -0.34 3.85
CA ASP A 50 -15.64 -0.25 3.86
C ASP A 50 -16.13 0.58 5.06
N TYR A 51 -15.50 0.40 6.22
CA TYR A 51 -15.79 1.21 7.39
C TYR A 51 -15.45 2.69 7.19
N VAL A 52 -14.24 3.02 6.72
CA VAL A 52 -13.82 4.42 6.46
C VAL A 52 -14.76 5.10 5.47
N HIS A 53 -15.08 4.43 4.35
CA HIS A 53 -16.01 4.95 3.34
C HIS A 53 -17.43 5.11 3.89
N SER A 54 -17.88 4.22 4.78
CA SER A 54 -19.20 4.34 5.44
C SER A 54 -19.31 5.59 6.32
N LYS A 55 -18.19 6.19 6.74
CA LYS A 55 -18.13 7.45 7.47
C LYS A 55 -18.03 8.69 6.57
N GLY A 56 -18.07 8.50 5.25
CA GLY A 56 -17.95 9.59 4.28
C GLY A 56 -16.52 10.09 4.10
N ILE A 57 -15.53 9.34 4.57
CA ILE A 57 -14.10 9.71 4.54
C ILE A 57 -13.41 8.98 3.38
N VAL A 58 -12.57 9.71 2.66
CA VAL A 58 -11.57 9.17 1.73
C VAL A 58 -10.22 9.25 2.43
N HIS A 59 -9.47 8.15 2.48
CA HIS A 59 -8.16 8.11 3.12
C HIS A 59 -7.11 8.85 2.30
N ALA A 60 -7.12 8.69 0.97
CA ALA A 60 -6.27 9.34 -0.01
C ALA A 60 -4.76 9.02 0.04
N ASP A 61 -4.36 8.06 0.88
CA ASP A 61 -2.95 7.69 1.07
C ASP A 61 -2.78 6.23 1.55
N ILE A 62 -3.50 5.30 0.91
CA ILE A 62 -3.43 3.88 1.25
C ILE A 62 -2.19 3.26 0.58
N HIS A 63 -1.23 2.83 1.40
CA HIS A 63 -0.04 2.11 0.96
C HIS A 63 0.55 1.28 2.13
N PRO A 64 1.53 0.38 1.90
CA PRO A 64 2.05 -0.52 2.92
C PRO A 64 2.67 0.15 4.15
N GLY A 65 3.02 1.44 4.05
CA GLY A 65 3.61 2.22 5.15
C GLY A 65 2.57 2.80 6.11
N ASN A 66 1.32 2.93 5.66
CA ASN A 66 0.20 3.44 6.45
C ASN A 66 -0.69 2.33 7.00
N VAL A 67 -0.26 1.07 6.88
CA VAL A 67 -0.94 -0.08 7.47
C VAL A 67 0.02 -0.77 8.41
N PHE A 68 -0.37 -0.87 9.68
CA PHE A 68 0.47 -1.38 10.74
C PHE A 68 -0.09 -2.66 11.33
N PHE A 69 0.79 -3.56 11.76
CA PHE A 69 0.41 -4.67 12.61
C PHE A 69 0.24 -4.19 14.04
N ARG A 70 -0.82 -4.66 14.72
CA ARG A 70 -1.03 -4.37 16.14
C ARG A 70 0.02 -5.10 16.97
N LEU A 71 0.47 -4.45 18.05
CA LEU A 71 1.33 -5.12 19.01
C LEU A 71 0.62 -6.32 19.66
N PRO A 72 1.33 -7.44 19.88
CA PRO A 72 0.80 -8.56 20.64
C PRO A 72 0.31 -8.09 22.01
N ARG A 73 -0.91 -8.51 22.39
CA ARG A 73 -1.52 -8.11 23.67
C ARG A 73 -0.65 -8.47 24.88
N THR A 74 0.18 -9.50 24.75
CA THR A 74 1.15 -9.96 25.75
C THR A 74 2.21 -8.92 26.09
N ILE A 75 2.46 -7.92 25.23
CA ILE A 75 3.43 -6.85 25.54
C ILE A 75 2.97 -6.02 26.74
N ASN A 76 1.65 -5.86 26.94
CA ASN A 76 1.09 -5.09 28.05
C ASN A 76 1.23 -5.80 29.41
N SER A 77 1.59 -7.09 29.42
CA SER A 77 1.81 -7.86 30.65
C SER A 77 3.28 -7.99 31.04
N LEU A 78 4.22 -7.51 30.20
CA LEU A 78 5.65 -7.57 30.51
C LEU A 78 6.02 -6.47 31.51
N ILE A 79 6.86 -6.83 32.49
CA ILE A 79 7.58 -5.83 33.29
C ILE A 79 8.76 -5.25 32.49
N PRO A 80 9.28 -4.05 32.82
CA PRO A 80 10.38 -3.44 32.07
C PRO A 80 11.59 -4.35 31.86
N GLU A 81 11.95 -5.13 32.88
CA GLU A 81 13.08 -6.08 32.82
C GLU A 81 12.83 -7.18 31.76
N GLU A 82 11.63 -7.75 31.71
CA GLU A 82 11.25 -8.75 30.71
C GLU A 82 11.18 -8.15 29.30
N LEU A 83 10.80 -6.88 29.18
CA LEU A 83 10.80 -6.16 27.91
C LEU A 83 12.24 -6.00 27.41
N TYR A 84 13.17 -5.59 28.27
CA TYR A 84 14.57 -5.40 27.90
C TYR A 84 15.30 -6.71 27.64
N ASP A 85 15.02 -7.77 28.42
CA ASP A 85 15.54 -9.11 28.16
C ASP A 85 15.14 -9.62 26.76
N ARG A 86 13.95 -9.24 26.29
CA ARG A 86 13.41 -9.69 25.00
C ARG A 86 13.81 -8.81 23.82
N TYR A 87 13.84 -7.50 23.99
CA TYR A 87 13.99 -6.53 22.90
C TYR A 87 15.25 -5.66 22.99
N GLY A 88 16.05 -5.86 24.03
CA GLY A 88 17.25 -5.07 24.31
C GLY A 88 17.00 -3.91 25.26
N GLU A 89 18.08 -3.48 25.90
CA GLU A 89 18.12 -2.27 26.72
C GLU A 89 17.92 -1.01 25.85
N PRO A 90 17.26 0.05 26.35
CA PRO A 90 17.07 1.28 25.61
C PRO A 90 18.39 1.91 25.18
N GLU A 91 18.58 2.04 23.87
CA GLU A 91 19.73 2.76 23.31
C GLU A 91 19.47 4.26 23.31
N LEU A 92 20.43 5.03 23.83
CA LEU A 92 20.35 6.48 23.92
C LEU A 92 21.29 7.15 22.92
N GLU A 93 20.73 7.99 22.07
CA GLU A 93 21.51 8.86 21.18
C GLU A 93 21.53 10.29 21.70
N GLN A 94 22.71 10.91 21.71
CA GLN A 94 22.86 12.28 22.17
C GLN A 94 22.31 13.27 21.14
N VAL A 95 21.39 14.15 21.58
CA VAL A 95 20.91 15.25 20.74
C VAL A 95 21.97 16.32 20.66
N ARG A 96 22.40 16.64 19.44
CA ARG A 96 23.33 17.72 19.16
C ARG A 96 22.76 18.63 18.09
N ARG A 97 22.87 19.94 18.30
CA ARG A 97 22.57 20.88 17.23
C ARG A 97 23.61 20.78 16.13
N LYS A 98 23.14 20.89 14.88
CA LYS A 98 23.99 20.89 13.70
C LYS A 98 25.02 22.03 13.67
N ASP A 99 24.71 23.16 14.32
CA ASP A 99 25.59 24.31 14.47
C ASP A 99 26.48 24.26 15.74
N SER A 100 26.48 23.13 16.46
CA SER A 100 27.25 22.89 17.68
C SER A 100 26.96 23.85 18.86
N GLN A 101 25.87 24.62 18.79
CA GLN A 101 25.43 25.48 19.89
C GLN A 101 24.73 24.65 20.99
N PRO A 102 24.54 25.22 22.20
CA PRO A 102 23.73 24.58 23.24
C PRO A 102 22.30 24.30 22.78
N LEU A 103 21.72 23.22 23.29
CA LEU A 103 20.31 22.89 23.06
C LEU A 103 19.40 24.01 23.60
N ASP A 104 18.34 24.29 22.87
CA ASP A 104 17.33 25.25 23.32
C ASP A 104 16.56 24.70 24.54
N TYR A 105 15.97 25.59 25.33
CA TYR A 105 15.20 25.20 26.52
C TYR A 105 14.03 24.27 26.14
N GLY A 106 13.94 23.13 26.82
CA GLY A 106 12.89 22.13 26.61
C GLY A 106 13.23 21.03 25.59
N VAL A 107 14.36 21.13 24.89
CA VAL A 107 14.85 20.05 24.02
C VAL A 107 15.55 18.98 24.87
N PRO A 108 15.14 17.70 24.78
CA PRO A 108 15.79 16.63 25.54
C PRO A 108 17.26 16.45 25.10
N SER A 109 18.13 16.12 26.05
CA SER A 109 19.57 15.92 25.78
C SER A 109 19.88 14.60 25.08
N HIS A 110 18.96 13.63 25.16
CA HIS A 110 19.06 12.32 24.55
C HIS A 110 17.73 11.92 23.92
N LEU A 111 17.80 11.17 22.84
CA LEU A 111 16.67 10.45 22.25
C LEU A 111 16.83 8.97 22.58
N VAL A 112 15.71 8.29 22.75
CA VAL A 112 15.68 6.82 22.81
C VAL A 112 15.50 6.33 21.38
N VAL A 113 16.44 5.50 20.92
CA VAL A 113 16.32 4.85 19.60
C VAL A 113 15.11 3.92 19.61
N PRO A 114 14.25 3.92 18.58
CA PRO A 114 13.09 3.02 18.54
C PRO A 114 13.53 1.55 18.65
N ALA A 115 12.93 0.82 19.60
CA ALA A 115 13.19 -0.62 19.73
C ALA A 115 12.66 -1.37 18.51
N MET A 116 13.43 -2.37 18.04
CA MET A 116 13.03 -3.24 16.94
C MET A 116 12.06 -4.31 17.45
N LEU A 117 10.75 -4.01 17.34
CA LEU A 117 9.68 -4.92 17.74
C LEU A 117 9.13 -5.75 16.56
N GLY A 118 9.68 -5.54 15.36
CA GLY A 118 9.19 -6.14 14.12
C GLY A 118 9.51 -7.63 13.95
N LYS A 119 8.91 -8.20 12.91
CA LYS A 119 9.16 -9.56 12.41
C LYS A 119 9.33 -9.52 10.90
N GLU A 120 10.00 -10.52 10.34
CA GLU A 120 10.00 -10.71 8.91
C GLU A 120 8.61 -11.16 8.42
N SER A 121 8.21 -10.80 7.19
CA SER A 121 6.87 -11.09 6.67
C SER A 121 6.50 -12.59 6.67
N GLU A 122 7.46 -13.48 6.46
CA GLU A 122 7.29 -14.95 6.47
C GLU A 122 7.15 -15.54 7.88
N GLU A 123 7.54 -14.79 8.92
CA GLU A 123 7.43 -15.19 10.32
C GLU A 123 6.12 -14.74 10.98
N LEU A 124 5.34 -13.88 10.29
CA LEU A 124 4.03 -13.46 10.77
C LEU A 124 2.97 -14.54 10.50
N GLU A 125 2.46 -15.11 11.57
CA GLU A 125 1.35 -16.06 11.53
C GLU A 125 0.01 -15.32 11.38
N ALA A 126 -0.97 -15.96 10.73
CA ALA A 126 -2.26 -15.34 10.42
C ALA A 126 -3.02 -14.88 11.68
N ALA A 127 -2.83 -15.59 12.81
CA ALA A 127 -3.43 -15.23 14.10
C ALA A 127 -2.82 -13.98 14.75
N GLU A 128 -1.60 -13.59 14.35
CA GLU A 128 -0.91 -12.39 14.84
C GLU A 128 -1.07 -11.20 13.89
N ALA A 129 -1.50 -11.44 12.66
CA ALA A 129 -1.59 -10.45 11.58
C ALA A 129 -2.83 -9.53 11.70
N GLU A 130 -3.08 -8.97 12.88
CA GLU A 130 -4.15 -8.00 13.11
C GLU A 130 -3.70 -6.61 12.65
N VAL A 131 -4.28 -6.09 11.56
CA VAL A 131 -3.83 -4.83 10.93
C VAL A 131 -4.66 -3.63 11.33
N ILE A 132 -4.04 -2.45 11.27
CA ILE A 132 -4.62 -1.14 11.55
C ILE A 132 -4.29 -0.22 10.37
N LEU A 133 -5.31 0.32 9.72
CA LEU A 133 -5.16 1.43 8.77
C LEU A 133 -4.97 2.73 9.55
N SER A 134 -3.86 3.43 9.31
CA SER A 134 -3.42 4.61 10.05
C SER A 134 -3.07 5.76 9.11
N ASP A 135 -2.71 6.89 9.70
CA ASP A 135 -2.34 8.13 9.02
C ASP A 135 -3.43 8.73 8.13
N PHE A 136 -4.36 9.42 8.78
CA PHE A 136 -5.44 10.17 8.13
C PHE A 136 -5.02 11.61 7.78
N GLY A 137 -3.71 11.92 7.74
CA GLY A 137 -3.19 13.26 7.46
C GLY A 137 -3.59 13.80 6.08
N GLU A 138 -3.72 12.91 5.10
CA GLU A 138 -4.21 13.23 3.75
C GLU A 138 -5.73 13.05 3.60
N SER A 139 -6.44 12.57 4.61
CA SER A 139 -7.86 12.24 4.44
C SER A 139 -8.76 13.46 4.19
N PHE A 140 -9.89 13.24 3.51
CA PHE A 140 -10.88 14.30 3.28
C PHE A 140 -12.30 13.75 3.11
N MET A 141 -13.29 14.63 3.21
CA MET A 141 -14.69 14.33 2.93
C MET A 141 -15.08 14.95 1.58
N PRO A 142 -15.35 14.13 0.53
CA PRO A 142 -15.74 14.64 -0.79
C PRO A 142 -17.03 15.48 -0.77
N SER A 143 -17.90 15.28 0.22
CA SER A 143 -19.10 16.10 0.43
C SER A 143 -18.79 17.54 0.85
N SER A 144 -17.59 17.80 1.38
CA SER A 144 -17.18 19.10 1.90
C SER A 144 -16.13 19.77 1.03
N THR A 145 -15.19 18.99 0.47
CA THR A 145 -14.04 19.51 -0.27
C THR A 145 -13.79 18.68 -1.53
N ALA A 146 -13.84 19.34 -2.70
CA ALA A 146 -13.36 18.74 -3.94
C ALA A 146 -11.83 18.75 -3.97
N ARG A 147 -11.21 17.63 -4.35
CA ARG A 147 -9.76 17.49 -4.44
C ARG A 147 -9.36 16.96 -5.82
N PHE A 148 -8.31 17.52 -6.41
CA PHE A 148 -7.84 17.20 -7.77
C PHE A 148 -6.36 16.79 -7.82
N TYR A 149 -5.76 16.51 -6.66
CA TYR A 149 -4.36 16.11 -6.52
C TYR A 149 -4.25 14.96 -5.51
N SER A 150 -3.17 14.18 -5.59
CA SER A 150 -2.88 13.08 -4.67
C SER A 150 -1.42 13.13 -4.25
N ASN A 151 -1.17 13.09 -2.93
CA ASN A 151 0.17 12.98 -2.36
C ASN A 151 0.62 11.53 -2.18
N ALA A 152 -0.27 10.55 -2.40
CA ALA A 152 0.07 9.14 -2.33
C ALA A 152 1.31 8.77 -3.18
N PRO A 153 2.09 7.76 -2.74
CA PRO A 153 3.21 7.23 -3.51
C PRO A 153 2.78 6.87 -4.93
N LEU A 154 3.69 7.07 -5.91
CA LEU A 154 3.35 6.97 -7.34
C LEU A 154 2.70 5.64 -7.73
N SER A 155 3.18 4.50 -7.22
CA SER A 155 2.61 3.17 -7.52
C SER A 155 1.22 2.89 -6.95
N PHE A 156 0.73 3.74 -6.04
CA PHE A 156 -0.57 3.63 -5.39
C PHE A 156 -1.52 4.75 -5.82
N ARG A 157 -1.01 5.76 -6.52
CA ARG A 157 -1.76 6.93 -6.92
C ARG A 157 -2.79 6.54 -7.98
N PRO A 158 -4.05 6.97 -7.84
CA PRO A 158 -5.06 6.69 -8.86
C PRO A 158 -4.83 7.56 -10.11
N PRO A 159 -5.08 7.04 -11.32
CA PRO A 159 -4.74 7.70 -12.58
C PRO A 159 -5.47 9.03 -12.79
N GLU A 160 -6.71 9.17 -12.29
CA GLU A 160 -7.48 10.41 -12.40
C GLU A 160 -6.81 11.61 -11.73
N ALA A 161 -5.90 11.39 -10.77
CA ALA A 161 -5.12 12.47 -10.15
C ALA A 161 -4.27 13.25 -11.15
N ARG A 162 -3.97 12.65 -12.30
CA ARG A 162 -3.22 13.28 -13.41
C ARG A 162 -4.10 14.03 -14.40
N PHE A 163 -5.40 13.81 -14.38
CA PHE A 163 -6.32 14.27 -15.42
C PHE A 163 -7.43 15.18 -14.86
N PRO A 164 -7.08 16.38 -14.33
CA PRO A 164 -8.08 17.37 -13.91
C PRO A 164 -8.95 17.78 -15.12
N PRO A 165 -10.26 18.05 -14.98
CA PRO A 165 -10.96 18.36 -13.73
C PRO A 165 -11.62 17.13 -13.09
N THR A 166 -11.09 15.92 -13.28
CA THR A 166 -11.60 14.73 -12.55
C THR A 166 -11.24 14.84 -11.07
N ALA A 167 -12.23 14.98 -10.19
CA ALA A 167 -12.01 15.03 -8.74
C ALA A 167 -11.79 13.63 -8.17
N LEU A 168 -10.94 13.55 -7.14
CA LEU A 168 -10.79 12.37 -6.31
C LEU A 168 -12.00 12.18 -5.40
N GLY A 169 -12.32 10.92 -5.13
CA GLY A 169 -13.36 10.50 -4.20
C GLY A 169 -13.10 9.10 -3.70
N PHE A 170 -14.12 8.42 -3.17
CA PHE A 170 -14.00 7.04 -2.68
C PHE A 170 -13.33 6.05 -3.65
N PRO A 171 -13.54 6.12 -4.98
CA PRO A 171 -12.87 5.24 -5.93
C PRO A 171 -11.33 5.39 -5.98
N ALA A 172 -10.78 6.51 -5.51
CA ALA A 172 -9.34 6.71 -5.41
C ALA A 172 -8.71 5.69 -4.45
N ASP A 173 -9.30 5.54 -3.26
CA ASP A 173 -8.84 4.54 -2.28
C ASP A 173 -9.00 3.11 -2.78
N ILE A 174 -10.01 2.83 -3.61
CA ILE A 174 -10.22 1.50 -4.20
C ILE A 174 -9.04 1.13 -5.11
N TRP A 175 -8.53 2.09 -5.88
CA TRP A 175 -7.34 1.88 -6.71
C TRP A 175 -6.11 1.59 -5.84
N SER A 176 -5.84 2.45 -4.86
CA SER A 176 -4.70 2.29 -3.95
C SER A 176 -4.77 0.98 -3.16
N LEU A 177 -5.98 0.56 -2.74
CA LEU A 177 -6.20 -0.72 -2.09
C LEU A 177 -5.91 -1.89 -3.02
N ALA A 178 -6.24 -1.82 -4.31
CA ALA A 178 -5.90 -2.90 -5.26
C ALA A 178 -4.38 -3.09 -5.40
N CYS A 179 -3.63 -1.98 -5.49
CA CYS A 179 -2.17 -2.01 -5.49
C CYS A 179 -1.62 -2.63 -4.20
N LEU A 180 -2.18 -2.26 -3.05
CA LEU A 180 -1.79 -2.81 -1.75
C LEU A 180 -2.12 -4.30 -1.61
N ILE A 181 -3.30 -4.75 -2.05
CA ILE A 181 -3.69 -6.16 -2.04
C ILE A 181 -2.71 -6.98 -2.86
N TRP A 182 -2.34 -6.51 -4.05
CA TRP A 182 -1.33 -7.17 -4.88
C TRP A 182 0.01 -7.28 -4.15
N GLU A 183 0.48 -6.19 -3.54
CA GLU A 183 1.75 -6.19 -2.82
C GLU A 183 1.73 -7.05 -1.55
N VAL A 184 0.59 -7.20 -0.89
CA VAL A 184 0.44 -8.16 0.23
C VAL A 184 0.54 -9.60 -0.27
N LEU A 185 -0.05 -9.92 -1.42
CA LEU A 185 -0.10 -11.27 -1.96
C LEU A 185 1.21 -11.71 -2.65
N GLY A 186 1.98 -10.74 -3.16
CA GLY A 186 3.18 -10.96 -3.97
C GLY A 186 4.46 -10.36 -3.42
N GLN A 187 5.58 -10.71 -4.04
CA GLN A 187 6.90 -10.21 -3.67
C GLN A 187 7.16 -8.80 -4.23
N ARG A 188 6.60 -8.49 -5.40
CA ARG A 188 6.85 -7.26 -6.17
C ARG A 188 5.57 -6.43 -6.34
N PRO A 189 5.68 -5.08 -6.42
CA PRO A 189 4.53 -4.21 -6.60
C PRO A 189 3.83 -4.48 -7.94
N LEU A 190 2.54 -4.08 -8.03
CA LEU A 190 1.78 -4.24 -9.27
C LEU A 190 2.29 -3.32 -10.37
N PHE A 191 2.61 -2.08 -10.01
CA PHE A 191 3.18 -1.05 -10.86
C PHE A 191 4.56 -0.67 -10.33
N GLU A 192 5.56 -0.70 -11.21
CA GLU A 192 6.94 -0.43 -10.83
C GLU A 192 7.14 1.04 -10.46
N SER A 193 7.74 1.32 -9.29
CA SER A 193 7.95 2.69 -8.79
C SER A 193 9.42 3.03 -8.55
N TRP A 194 10.37 2.09 -8.71
CA TRP A 194 11.77 2.36 -8.40
C TRP A 194 12.37 3.40 -9.37
N PHE A 195 12.64 4.60 -8.86
CA PHE A 195 13.03 5.78 -9.64
C PHE A 195 12.10 6.09 -10.82
N ALA A 196 10.84 5.66 -10.74
CA ALA A 196 9.87 5.83 -11.82
C ALA A 196 9.36 7.27 -11.87
N THR A 197 9.28 7.82 -13.08
CA THR A 197 8.50 9.04 -13.32
C THR A 197 7.00 8.72 -13.32
N ASP A 198 6.17 9.75 -13.15
CA ASP A 198 4.72 9.59 -13.26
C ASP A 198 4.35 8.94 -14.61
N ASP A 199 4.93 9.40 -15.73
CA ASP A 199 4.73 8.82 -17.06
C ASP A 199 5.11 7.34 -17.18
N GLN A 200 6.17 6.90 -16.51
CA GLN A 200 6.55 5.49 -16.51
C GLN A 200 5.56 4.61 -15.76
N VAL A 201 4.98 5.11 -14.65
CA VAL A 201 3.94 4.40 -13.89
C VAL A 201 2.67 4.28 -14.72
N LEU A 202 2.16 5.38 -15.28
CA LEU A 202 0.97 5.34 -16.15
C LEU A 202 1.21 4.46 -17.38
N ALA A 203 2.45 4.38 -17.87
CA ALA A 203 2.78 3.46 -18.94
C ALA A 203 2.72 1.98 -18.54
N ASP A 204 3.05 1.67 -17.29
CA ASP A 204 2.90 0.33 -16.73
C ASP A 204 1.41 0.00 -16.45
N GLU A 205 0.61 0.99 -16.06
CA GLU A 205 -0.85 0.87 -15.94
C GLU A 205 -1.51 0.55 -17.29
N VAL A 206 -1.12 1.27 -18.35
CA VAL A 206 -1.63 1.05 -19.72
C VAL A 206 -1.19 -0.32 -20.26
N ASP A 207 0.05 -0.74 -19.97
CA ASP A 207 0.53 -2.08 -20.35
C ASP A 207 -0.36 -3.18 -19.74
N LEU A 208 -0.73 -3.05 -18.46
CA LEU A 208 -1.60 -4.01 -17.79
C LEU A 208 -3.06 -3.90 -18.24
N LEU A 209 -3.67 -2.73 -18.07
CA LEU A 209 -5.12 -2.52 -18.15
C LEU A 209 -5.60 -2.21 -19.58
N GLY A 210 -4.71 -1.77 -20.44
CA GLY A 210 -5.01 -1.36 -21.81
C GLY A 210 -5.08 0.16 -21.94
N ARG A 211 -5.61 0.61 -23.07
CA ARG A 211 -5.62 2.03 -23.43
C ARG A 211 -6.46 2.87 -22.44
N LEU A 212 -5.95 4.06 -22.12
CA LEU A 212 -6.69 5.05 -21.32
C LEU A 212 -8.01 5.45 -22.01
N PRO A 213 -8.99 5.98 -21.25
CA PRO A 213 -10.13 6.70 -21.82
C PRO A 213 -9.66 7.72 -22.86
N PRO A 214 -10.36 7.89 -24.00
CA PRO A 214 -9.92 8.77 -25.09
C PRO A 214 -9.53 10.18 -24.62
N GLU A 215 -10.32 10.75 -23.70
CA GLU A 215 -10.12 12.07 -23.10
C GLU A 215 -8.81 12.19 -22.30
N TRP A 216 -8.33 11.10 -21.70
CA TRP A 216 -7.08 11.04 -20.97
C TRP A 216 -5.92 10.70 -21.90
N TRP A 217 -6.16 9.78 -22.85
CA TRP A 217 -5.17 9.37 -23.85
C TRP A 217 -4.63 10.56 -24.66
N THR A 218 -5.52 11.45 -25.11
CA THR A 218 -5.10 12.63 -25.90
C THR A 218 -4.33 13.66 -25.08
N ARG A 219 -4.53 13.69 -23.76
CA ARG A 219 -3.90 14.64 -22.84
C ARG A 219 -2.57 14.15 -22.26
N TRP A 220 -2.21 12.91 -22.53
CA TRP A 220 -0.92 12.39 -22.15
C TRP A 220 0.12 12.72 -23.22
N ASP A 221 0.89 13.78 -22.99
CA ASP A 221 1.87 14.30 -23.96
C ASP A 221 3.06 13.34 -24.16
N ALA A 222 3.56 12.75 -23.08
CA ALA A 222 4.69 11.81 -23.11
C ALA A 222 4.32 10.43 -23.72
N ARG A 223 3.05 10.18 -24.09
CA ARG A 223 2.62 8.87 -24.63
C ARG A 223 3.44 8.42 -25.83
N SER A 224 3.90 9.36 -26.66
CA SER A 224 4.67 9.07 -27.88
C SER A 224 6.07 8.53 -27.57
N GLU A 225 6.55 8.64 -26.33
CA GLU A 225 7.80 8.00 -25.89
C GLU A 225 7.63 6.48 -25.71
N PHE A 226 6.40 6.04 -25.44
CA PHE A 226 6.08 4.66 -25.06
C PHE A 226 5.24 3.91 -26.11
N TRP A 227 4.45 4.61 -26.94
CA TRP A 227 3.64 4.01 -28.00
C TRP A 227 3.92 4.62 -29.37
N THR A 228 3.68 3.82 -30.41
CA THR A 228 3.57 4.29 -31.80
C THR A 228 2.23 4.99 -32.04
N ASP A 229 2.18 5.89 -33.03
CA ASP A 229 1.03 6.79 -33.27
C ASP A 229 -0.29 6.06 -33.60
N ASP A 230 -0.21 4.79 -34.01
CA ASP A 230 -1.36 3.91 -34.28
C ASP A 230 -2.00 3.33 -33.00
N GLY A 231 -1.34 3.45 -31.83
CA GLY A 231 -1.91 3.09 -30.52
C GLY A 231 -2.23 1.61 -30.29
N GLU A 232 -2.03 0.75 -31.29
CA GLU A 232 -2.40 -0.67 -31.28
C GLU A 232 -1.20 -1.63 -31.36
N SER A 233 -0.04 -1.19 -31.88
CA SER A 233 0.97 -2.15 -32.39
C SER A 233 2.33 -2.17 -31.67
N GLY A 234 2.68 -1.20 -30.82
CA GLY A 234 4.06 -1.13 -30.34
C GLY A 234 4.22 -0.42 -29.01
N ILE A 235 4.59 -1.18 -27.98
CA ILE A 235 5.37 -0.62 -26.87
C ILE A 235 6.72 -0.24 -27.49
N LYS A 236 7.01 1.06 -27.63
CA LYS A 236 8.39 1.51 -27.84
C LYS A 236 9.16 0.99 -26.64
N LEU A 237 10.15 0.12 -26.88
CA LEU A 237 11.04 -0.36 -25.84
C LEU A 237 11.74 0.85 -25.23
N ALA A 238 11.17 1.37 -24.13
CA ALA A 238 11.80 2.42 -23.37
C ALA A 238 13.21 1.94 -22.97
N PRO A 239 14.24 2.81 -23.01
CA PRO A 239 15.60 2.42 -22.62
C PRO A 239 15.58 1.81 -21.21
N GLY A 240 15.95 0.53 -21.10
CA GLY A 240 15.94 -0.22 -19.83
C GLY A 240 14.80 -1.24 -19.64
N ARG A 241 13.82 -1.34 -20.55
CA ARG A 241 12.87 -2.47 -20.54
C ARG A 241 13.54 -3.73 -21.13
N HIS A 242 13.56 -4.83 -20.37
CA HIS A 242 14.13 -6.12 -20.80
C HIS A 242 13.41 -6.65 -22.06
N PRO A 243 14.10 -7.27 -23.04
CA PRO A 243 13.56 -7.64 -24.37
C PRO A 243 12.33 -8.56 -24.43
N ASP A 244 11.83 -9.10 -23.32
CA ASP A 244 10.72 -10.07 -23.29
C ASP A 244 9.32 -9.42 -23.19
N THR A 245 9.17 -8.13 -23.52
CA THR A 245 7.92 -7.36 -23.35
C THR A 245 6.91 -7.57 -24.48
N VAL A 246 6.38 -8.79 -24.59
CA VAL A 246 4.94 -8.93 -24.86
C VAL A 246 4.22 -8.34 -23.66
N ARG A 247 3.17 -7.53 -23.91
CA ARG A 247 2.29 -6.90 -22.91
C ARG A 247 2.25 -7.72 -21.63
N ARG A 248 2.70 -7.19 -20.48
CA ARG A 248 2.66 -7.94 -19.21
C ARG A 248 1.23 -7.91 -18.68
N GLY A 249 0.39 -8.70 -19.33
CA GLY A 249 -0.97 -8.95 -18.89
C GLY A 249 -0.99 -9.62 -17.51
N TRP A 250 -2.20 -9.71 -16.95
CA TRP A 250 -2.46 -10.24 -15.62
C TRP A 250 -1.73 -11.55 -15.33
N ASP A 251 -1.77 -12.52 -16.25
CA ASP A 251 -1.18 -13.84 -16.05
C ASP A 251 0.33 -13.79 -15.88
N LYS A 252 1.03 -13.00 -16.73
CA LYS A 252 2.49 -12.88 -16.66
C LYS A 252 2.93 -12.15 -15.41
N ARG A 253 2.20 -11.10 -14.99
CA ARG A 253 2.49 -10.40 -13.72
C ARG A 253 2.23 -11.30 -12.52
N LEU A 254 1.12 -12.05 -12.52
CA LEU A 254 0.79 -12.96 -11.43
C LEU A 254 1.81 -14.08 -11.30
N GLU A 255 2.24 -14.67 -12.42
CA GLU A 255 3.32 -15.65 -12.44
C GLU A 255 4.61 -15.08 -11.88
N GLN A 256 5.03 -13.91 -12.37
CA GLN A 256 6.32 -13.31 -12.03
C GLN A 256 6.38 -12.71 -10.61
N CYS A 257 5.31 -12.09 -10.14
CA CYS A 257 5.29 -11.34 -8.89
C CYS A 257 4.73 -12.17 -7.72
N ILE A 258 3.96 -13.23 -7.98
CA ILE A 258 3.26 -14.00 -6.95
C ILE A 258 3.62 -15.49 -7.03
N GLN A 259 3.29 -16.21 -8.10
CA GLN A 259 3.40 -17.68 -8.14
C GLN A 259 4.85 -18.16 -8.07
N ARG A 260 5.71 -17.66 -8.97
CA ARG A 260 7.12 -18.05 -9.01
C ARG A 260 7.84 -17.72 -7.69
N PRO A 261 7.73 -16.51 -7.11
CA PRO A 261 8.31 -16.22 -5.80
C PRO A 261 7.80 -17.15 -4.68
N ARG A 262 6.49 -17.46 -4.66
CA ARG A 262 5.94 -18.41 -3.68
C ARG A 262 6.53 -19.80 -3.84
N ARG A 263 6.63 -20.31 -5.07
CA ARG A 263 7.25 -21.61 -5.37
C ARG A 263 8.72 -21.64 -4.94
N GLU A 264 9.48 -20.58 -5.24
CA GLU A 264 10.89 -20.45 -4.84
C GLU A 264 11.06 -20.37 -3.31
N ALA A 265 10.11 -19.77 -2.59
CA ALA A 265 10.07 -19.71 -1.14
C ALA A 265 9.44 -20.96 -0.46
N GLY A 266 8.95 -21.93 -1.25
CA GLY A 266 8.29 -23.14 -0.73
C GLY A 266 6.88 -22.90 -0.17
N PHE A 267 6.21 -21.81 -0.54
CA PHE A 267 4.82 -21.52 -0.18
C PHE A 267 3.82 -22.07 -1.19
N GLU A 268 2.59 -22.29 -0.72
CA GLU A 268 1.47 -22.70 -1.57
C GLU A 268 1.19 -21.64 -2.65
N GLU A 269 1.16 -22.08 -3.90
CA GLU A 269 0.74 -21.28 -5.04
C GLU A 269 -0.77 -20.99 -4.97
N ILE A 270 -1.20 -19.88 -5.58
CA ILE A 270 -2.62 -19.56 -5.67
C ILE A 270 -3.29 -20.54 -6.64
N ALA A 271 -4.25 -21.33 -6.14
CA ALA A 271 -5.02 -22.27 -6.96
C ALA A 271 -5.83 -21.55 -8.05
N GLU A 272 -6.19 -22.24 -9.12
CA GLU A 272 -6.83 -21.63 -10.30
C GLU A 272 -8.19 -20.98 -9.97
N GLU A 273 -8.96 -21.58 -9.05
CA GLU A 273 -10.23 -21.01 -8.59
C GLU A 273 -10.03 -19.71 -7.81
N GLU A 274 -9.02 -19.67 -6.92
CA GLU A 274 -8.68 -18.48 -6.16
C GLU A 274 -8.13 -17.39 -7.07
N ARG A 275 -7.24 -17.76 -8.00
CA ARG A 275 -6.67 -16.88 -9.01
C ARG A 275 -7.77 -16.21 -9.83
N THR A 276 -8.75 -16.98 -10.31
CA THR A 276 -9.87 -16.45 -11.10
C THR A 276 -10.67 -15.43 -10.30
N ALA A 277 -11.00 -15.74 -9.04
CA ALA A 277 -11.74 -14.84 -8.16
C ALA A 277 -10.93 -13.58 -7.79
N LEU A 278 -9.64 -13.74 -7.51
CA LEU A 278 -8.71 -12.65 -7.20
C LEU A 278 -8.55 -11.68 -8.37
N LEU A 279 -8.29 -12.21 -9.58
CA LEU A 279 -8.14 -11.39 -10.77
C LEU A 279 -9.44 -10.66 -11.10
N SER A 280 -10.59 -11.32 -10.97
CA SER A 280 -11.90 -10.67 -11.14
C SER A 280 -12.10 -9.52 -10.14
N MET A 281 -11.73 -9.73 -8.87
CA MET A 281 -11.76 -8.69 -7.84
C MET A 281 -10.86 -7.51 -8.21
N LEU A 282 -9.56 -7.75 -8.48
CA LEU A 282 -8.60 -6.70 -8.83
C LEU A 282 -8.99 -5.93 -10.09
N GLN A 283 -9.47 -6.62 -11.12
CA GLN A 283 -9.96 -5.98 -12.35
C GLN A 283 -11.16 -5.06 -12.09
N SER A 284 -12.07 -5.43 -11.19
CA SER A 284 -13.20 -4.57 -10.81
C SER A 284 -12.79 -3.32 -10.02
N MET A 285 -11.63 -3.36 -9.37
CA MET A 285 -11.05 -2.24 -8.63
C MET A 285 -10.22 -1.32 -9.53
N LEU A 286 -9.51 -1.89 -10.51
CA LEU A 286 -8.56 -1.19 -11.39
C LEU A 286 -9.21 -0.81 -12.72
N GLN A 287 -10.30 -0.06 -12.64
CA GLN A 287 -10.90 0.61 -13.79
C GLN A 287 -10.33 2.02 -13.92
N PHE A 288 -9.98 2.46 -15.13
CA PHE A 288 -9.48 3.83 -15.33
C PHE A 288 -10.52 4.86 -14.87
N LYS A 289 -11.77 4.73 -15.33
CA LYS A 289 -12.85 5.64 -14.93
C LYS A 289 -13.27 5.38 -13.48
N PRO A 290 -13.19 6.37 -12.56
CA PRO A 290 -13.52 6.20 -11.15
C PRO A 290 -14.91 5.62 -10.90
N GLU A 291 -15.91 6.06 -11.67
CA GLU A 291 -17.31 5.62 -11.57
C GLU A 291 -17.54 4.15 -11.96
N GLN A 292 -16.58 3.52 -12.64
CA GLN A 292 -16.64 2.10 -13.02
C GLN A 292 -16.03 1.19 -11.94
N ARG A 293 -15.31 1.74 -10.96
CA ARG A 293 -14.70 0.96 -9.89
C ARG A 293 -15.75 0.45 -8.93
N ILE A 294 -15.57 -0.79 -8.49
CA ILE A 294 -16.35 -1.37 -7.41
C ILE A 294 -16.19 -0.58 -6.11
N THR A 295 -17.26 -0.47 -5.32
CA THR A 295 -17.20 0.16 -3.98
C THR A 295 -16.65 -0.81 -2.94
N ALA A 296 -16.05 -0.33 -1.86
CA ALA A 296 -15.58 -1.15 -0.73
C ALA A 296 -16.68 -2.07 -0.16
N ARG A 297 -17.92 -1.57 -0.03
CA ARG A 297 -19.08 -2.37 0.41
C ARG A 297 -19.35 -3.58 -0.48
N ARG A 298 -19.27 -3.40 -1.80
CA ARG A 298 -19.48 -4.48 -2.78
C ARG A 298 -18.29 -5.44 -2.84
N LEU A 299 -17.06 -4.94 -2.67
CA LEU A 299 -15.86 -5.78 -2.51
C LEU A 299 -16.00 -6.73 -1.33
N ARG A 300 -16.44 -6.22 -0.18
CA ARG A 300 -16.69 -7.02 1.02
C ARG A 300 -17.67 -8.19 0.79
N GLN A 301 -18.56 -8.06 -0.18
CA GLN A 301 -19.56 -9.07 -0.58
C GLN A 301 -19.11 -9.90 -1.79
N GLY A 302 -17.86 -9.77 -2.23
CA GLY A 302 -17.34 -10.44 -3.41
C GLY A 302 -16.97 -11.90 -3.14
N ILE A 303 -16.94 -12.71 -4.21
CA ILE A 303 -16.66 -14.15 -4.15
C ILE A 303 -15.31 -14.44 -3.48
N TRP A 304 -14.28 -13.63 -3.76
CA TRP A 304 -12.97 -13.83 -3.14
C TRP A 304 -13.04 -13.67 -1.61
N MET A 305 -13.75 -12.64 -1.14
CA MET A 305 -13.99 -12.44 0.29
C MET A 305 -14.83 -13.58 0.86
N GLU A 306 -15.90 -14.01 0.21
CA GLU A 306 -16.77 -15.07 0.76
C GLU A 306 -16.05 -16.43 0.95
N ARG A 307 -15.17 -16.79 0.01
CA ARG A 307 -14.55 -18.13 -0.01
C ARG A 307 -13.19 -18.19 0.65
N TRP A 308 -12.42 -17.10 0.61
CA TRP A 308 -11.05 -17.05 1.13
C TRP A 308 -10.88 -16.11 2.33
N ALA A 309 -11.91 -15.35 2.76
CA ALA A 309 -11.83 -14.56 3.98
C ALA A 309 -11.84 -15.37 5.28
N GLY A 310 -12.11 -16.68 5.19
CA GLY A 310 -11.90 -17.60 6.30
C GLY A 310 -12.89 -18.76 6.33
N CYS A 311 -12.35 -19.97 6.28
CA CYS A 311 -12.82 -20.98 7.22
C CYS A 311 -12.55 -20.43 8.64
N LYS A 312 -13.62 -19.97 9.30
CA LYS A 312 -13.76 -19.57 10.72
C LYS A 312 -13.30 -18.15 11.12
N SER A 313 -14.11 -17.16 10.79
CA SER A 313 -14.27 -15.93 11.58
C SER A 313 -15.47 -16.06 12.52
N ASN A 314 -15.27 -16.72 13.68
CA ASN A 314 -16.11 -16.47 14.86
C ASN A 314 -15.42 -15.39 15.70
N ALA A 315 -15.69 -14.13 15.41
CA ALA A 315 -15.56 -13.00 16.34
C ALA A 315 -16.12 -11.75 15.67
N VAL A 316 -17.39 -11.47 15.96
CA VAL A 316 -17.94 -10.11 16.04
C VAL A 316 -17.96 -9.73 17.51
#